data_AF-X0Z715-F1
#
_entry.id   AF-X0Z715-F1
#
_cell.length_a   1.000
_cell.length_b   1.000
_cell.length_c   1.000
_cell.angle_alpha   90.00
_cell.angle_beta   90.00
_cell.angle_gamma   90.00
#
_symmetry.space_group_name_H-M   'P 1'
#
loop_
_entity.id
_entity.type
_entity.pdbx_description
1 polymer ?
#
loop_
_entity_poly.entity_id
_entity_poly.type
_entity_poly.pdbx_seq_one_letter_code
_entity_poly.pdbx_strand_id
1 'polypeptide(L)'
;MTNEQGIDLTLIKKQLTGANLKKLLLKKNVTKYRLAKDCGINYRTIMYWQRESNEPSDELAMRVGQYLGLIPAGEVKKEELQRRLSEIEKEIGRLK
;
A
#
# COMPACT_ATOMS: atom_id res chain seq x y z
N MET A 1 -0.30 12.33 -7.00
CA MET A 1 -0.40 13.16 -5.78
C MET A 1 0.19 12.34 -4.65
N THR A 2 1.18 12.86 -3.93
CA THR A 2 1.85 12.14 -2.83
C THR A 2 1.01 12.21 -1.55
N ASN A 3 0.91 11.12 -0.79
CA ASN A 3 0.34 11.17 0.56
C ASN A 3 1.35 11.81 1.55
N GLU A 4 0.97 11.90 2.83
CA GLU A 4 1.83 12.39 3.92
C GLU A 4 3.17 11.64 4.02
N GLN A 5 3.26 10.47 3.38
CA GLN A 5 4.39 9.54 3.38
C GLN A 5 5.31 9.70 2.15
N GLY A 6 5.02 10.67 1.28
CA GLY A 6 5.74 10.86 0.01
C GLY A 6 5.48 9.78 -1.04
N ILE A 7 4.55 8.85 -0.78
CA ILE A 7 4.18 7.77 -1.71
C ILE A 7 3.19 8.32 -2.73
N ASP A 8 3.50 8.15 -4.02
CA ASP A 8 2.60 8.53 -5.11
C ASP A 8 1.49 7.48 -5.28
N LEU A 9 0.44 7.61 -4.48
CA LEU A 9 -0.71 6.70 -4.50
C LEU A 9 -1.43 6.68 -5.85
N THR A 10 -1.37 7.77 -6.62
CA THR A 10 -1.93 7.81 -7.97
C THR A 10 -1.23 6.78 -8.87
N LEU A 11 0.10 6.72 -8.82
CA LEU A 11 0.89 5.74 -9.56
C LEU A 11 0.62 4.31 -9.07
N ILE A 12 0.55 4.12 -7.76
CA ILE A 12 0.29 2.80 -7.16
C ILE A 12 -1.09 2.28 -7.59
N LYS A 13 -2.15 3.09 -7.45
CA LYS A 13 -3.50 2.71 -7.89
C LYS A 13 -3.54 2.32 -9.36
N LYS A 14 -2.84 3.07 -10.23
CA LYS A 14 -2.71 2.74 -11.66
C LYS A 14 -2.01 1.39 -11.91
N GLN A 15 -1.05 0.99 -11.08
CA GLN A 15 -0.42 -0.33 -11.15
C GLN A 15 -1.36 -1.43 -10.64
N LEU A 16 -2.28 -1.09 -9.75
CA LEU A 16 -3.24 -2.00 -9.13
C LEU A 16 -4.58 -2.10 -9.88
N THR A 17 -4.71 -1.54 -11.08
CA THR A 17 -5.92 -1.65 -11.91
C THR A 17 -5.65 -2.27 -13.28
N GLY A 18 -6.72 -2.74 -13.91
CA GLY A 18 -6.75 -3.19 -15.30
C GLY A 18 -5.74 -4.29 -15.64
N ALA A 19 -5.16 -4.15 -16.83
CA ALA A 19 -4.12 -5.05 -17.32
C ALA A 19 -2.82 -4.99 -16.50
N ASN A 20 -2.53 -3.86 -15.83
CA ASN A 20 -1.32 -3.71 -15.01
C ASN A 20 -1.34 -4.68 -13.82
N LEU A 21 -2.45 -4.72 -13.08
CA LEU A 21 -2.61 -5.66 -11.98
C LEU A 21 -2.49 -7.10 -12.45
N LYS A 22 -3.11 -7.45 -13.58
CA LYS A 22 -3.00 -8.82 -14.15
C LYS A 22 -1.55 -9.19 -14.46
N LYS A 23 -0.80 -8.29 -15.11
CA LYS A 23 0.62 -8.50 -15.44
C LYS A 23 1.48 -8.59 -14.18
N LEU A 24 1.21 -7.75 -13.19
CA LEU A 24 1.94 -7.72 -11.92
C LEU A 24 1.77 -9.02 -11.14
N LEU A 25 0.53 -9.52 -11.04
CA LEU A 25 0.23 -10.80 -10.40
C LEU A 25 0.95 -11.97 -11.08
N LEU A 26 0.96 -11.99 -12.41
CA LEU A 26 1.68 -12.99 -13.19
C LEU A 26 3.20 -12.93 -12.93
N LYS A 27 3.79 -11.72 -13.00
CA LYS A 27 5.22 -11.50 -12.75
C LYS A 27 5.63 -11.94 -11.33
N LYS A 28 4.75 -11.76 -10.35
CA LYS A 28 5.00 -12.08 -8.94
C LYS A 28 4.60 -13.52 -8.57
N ASN A 29 4.07 -14.30 -9.52
CA ASN A 29 3.52 -15.64 -9.29
C ASN A 29 2.48 -15.66 -8.15
N VAL A 30 1.63 -14.63 -8.09
CA VAL A 30 0.58 -14.47 -7.07
C VAL A 30 -0.78 -14.68 -7.72
N THR A 31 -1.59 -15.57 -7.14
CA THR A 31 -2.99 -15.74 -7.57
C THR A 31 -3.89 -14.69 -6.93
N LYS A 32 -5.00 -14.36 -7.59
CA LYS A 32 -6.02 -13.48 -7.00
C LYS A 32 -6.55 -13.98 -5.66
N TYR A 33 -6.68 -15.31 -5.51
CA TYR A 33 -7.10 -15.91 -4.25
C TYR A 33 -6.08 -15.65 -3.14
N ARG A 34 -4.78 -15.83 -3.42
CA ARG A 34 -3.72 -15.57 -2.46
C ARG A 34 -3.65 -14.09 -2.09
N LEU A 35 -3.75 -13.19 -3.08
CA LEU A 35 -3.84 -11.76 -2.82
C LEU A 35 -5.04 -11.40 -1.92
N ALA A 36 -6.22 -11.95 -2.22
CA ALA A 36 -7.44 -11.73 -1.44
C ALA A 36 -7.25 -12.15 0.02
N LYS A 37 -6.72 -13.36 0.23
CA LYS A 37 -6.47 -13.92 1.57
C LYS A 37 -5.44 -13.12 2.34
N ASP A 38 -4.28 -12.86 1.74
CA ASP A 38 -3.14 -12.27 2.44
C ASP A 38 -3.33 -10.77 2.71
N CYS A 39 -4.11 -10.07 1.87
CA CYS A 39 -4.44 -8.65 2.09
C CYS A 39 -5.78 -8.41 2.79
N GLY A 40 -6.54 -9.46 3.10
CA GLY A 40 -7.87 -9.34 3.70
C GLY A 40 -8.86 -8.55 2.83
N ILE A 41 -8.83 -8.76 1.51
CA ILE A 41 -9.73 -8.10 0.55
C ILE A 41 -10.64 -9.12 -0.13
N ASN A 42 -11.87 -8.72 -0.46
CA ASN A 42 -12.78 -9.60 -1.17
C ASN A 42 -12.24 -9.91 -2.57
N TYR A 43 -12.30 -11.18 -2.98
CA TYR A 43 -11.90 -11.61 -4.32
C TYR A 43 -12.61 -10.83 -5.44
N ARG A 44 -13.90 -10.47 -5.25
CA ARG A 44 -14.65 -9.64 -6.20
C ARG A 44 -14.05 -8.25 -6.36
N THR A 45 -13.53 -7.66 -5.29
CA THR A 45 -12.87 -6.36 -5.34
C THR A 45 -11.68 -6.38 -6.31
N ILE A 46 -10.86 -7.43 -6.26
CA ILE A 46 -9.72 -7.62 -7.18
C ILE A 46 -10.21 -7.75 -8.63
N MET A 47 -11.33 -8.45 -8.84
CA MET A 47 -11.92 -8.56 -10.18
C MET A 47 -12.42 -7.22 -10.71
N TYR A 48 -13.03 -6.38 -9.87
CA TYR A 48 -13.48 -5.05 -10.27
C TYR A 48 -12.30 -4.13 -10.59
N TRP A 49 -11.20 -4.20 -9.83
CA TRP A 49 -9.98 -3.48 -10.17
C TRP A 49 -9.40 -3.91 -11.52
N GLN A 50 -9.39 -5.22 -11.81
CA GLN A 50 -8.92 -5.74 -13.12
C GLN A 50 -9.81 -5.35 -14.30
N ARG A 51 -11.08 -5.02 -14.04
CA ARG A 51 -12.04 -4.55 -15.04
C ARG A 51 -12.13 -3.03 -15.10
N GLU A 52 -11.34 -2.34 -14.28
CA GLU A 52 -11.34 -0.87 -14.16
C GLU A 52 -12.73 -0.31 -13.79
N SER A 53 -13.59 -1.13 -13.17
CA SER A 53 -14.93 -0.74 -12.74
C SER A 53 -14.89 0.04 -11.42
N ASN A 54 -13.81 -0.10 -10.65
CA ASN A 54 -13.48 0.72 -9.50
C ASN A 54 -11.95 0.77 -9.31
N GLU A 55 -11.49 1.74 -8.54
CA GLU A 55 -10.09 1.83 -8.11
C GLU A 55 -9.94 1.40 -6.64
N PRO A 56 -8.74 0.98 -6.21
CA PRO A 56 -8.46 0.78 -4.80
C PRO A 56 -8.57 2.09 -4.02
N SER A 57 -9.15 2.05 -2.82
CA SER A 57 -9.00 3.14 -1.85
C SER A 57 -7.53 3.29 -1.45
N ASP A 58 -7.17 4.43 -0.87
CA ASP A 58 -5.79 4.72 -0.44
C ASP A 58 -5.27 3.65 0.53
N GLU A 59 -6.11 3.25 1.50
CA GLU A 59 -5.78 2.18 2.46
C GLU A 59 -5.51 0.84 1.78
N LEU A 60 -6.35 0.46 0.81
CA LEU A 60 -6.18 -0.78 0.07
C LEU A 60 -4.99 -0.72 -0.88
N ALA A 61 -4.74 0.43 -1.51
CA ALA A 61 -3.59 0.66 -2.37
C ALA A 61 -2.28 0.54 -1.59
N MET A 62 -2.23 1.10 -0.37
CA MET A 62 -1.09 0.95 0.55
C MET A 62 -0.85 -0.52 0.88
N ARG A 63 -1.88 -1.23 1.36
CA ARG A 63 -1.76 -2.61 1.81
C ARG A 63 -1.34 -3.57 0.70
N VAL A 64 -2.03 -3.49 -0.44
CA VAL A 64 -1.76 -4.33 -1.62
C VAL A 64 -0.43 -3.93 -2.26
N GLY A 65 -0.11 -2.64 -2.28
CA GLY A 65 1.16 -2.12 -2.76
C GLY A 65 2.35 -2.66 -1.96
N GLN A 66 2.24 -2.71 -0.64
CA GLN A 66 3.25 -3.34 0.22
C GLN A 66 3.39 -4.84 -0.05
N TYR A 67 2.27 -5.56 -0.10
CA TYR A 67 2.27 -7.00 -0.35
C TYR A 67 2.91 -7.37 -1.69
N LEU A 68 2.63 -6.59 -2.75
CA LEU A 68 3.21 -6.81 -4.08
C LEU A 68 4.60 -6.20 -4.24
N GLY A 69 5.12 -5.49 -3.22
CA GLY A 69 6.43 -4.85 -3.21
C GLY A 69 6.53 -3.63 -4.13
N LEU A 70 5.41 -2.94 -4.37
CA LEU A 70 5.39 -1.61 -4.99
C LEU A 70 5.72 -0.50 -3.97
N ILE A 71 5.45 -0.78 -2.69
CA ILE A 71 5.79 0.08 -1.56
C ILE A 71 6.77 -0.70 -0.68
N PRO A 72 7.98 -0.18 -0.41
CA PRO A 72 8.92 -0.83 0.48
C PRO A 72 8.31 -0.93 1.89
N ALA A 73 8.35 -2.12 2.50
CA ALA A 73 7.89 -2.32 3.88
C ALA A 73 8.66 -1.45 4.91
N GLY A 74 9.81 -0.88 4.51
CA GLY A 74 10.64 0.01 5.32
C GLY A 74 10.14 1.46 5.39
N GLU A 75 9.38 1.95 4.43
CA GLU A 75 8.94 3.36 4.41
C GLU A 75 7.91 3.64 5.51
N VAL A 76 6.95 2.73 5.72
CA VAL A 76 5.97 2.84 6.81
C VAL A 76 6.63 2.72 8.19
N LYS A 77 7.70 1.91 8.32
CA LYS A 77 8.48 1.87 9.57
C LYS A 77 9.25 3.16 9.81
N LYS A 78 9.82 3.76 8.76
CA LYS A 78 10.62 4.99 8.88
C LYS A 78 9.80 6.13 9.48
N GLU A 79 8.58 6.33 9.01
CA GLU A 79 7.72 7.42 9.50
C GLU A 79 7.18 7.18 10.91
N GLU A 80 6.76 5.95 11.22
CA GLU A 80 6.38 5.58 12.58
C GLU A 80 7.55 5.80 13.55
N LEU A 81 8.77 5.43 13.14
CA LEU A 81 9.98 5.69 13.92
C LEU A 81 10.27 7.18 14.04
N GLN A 82 10.10 7.97 12.98
CA GLN A 82 10.28 9.42 13.00
C GLN A 82 9.26 10.12 13.91
N ARG A 83 8.00 9.66 13.89
CA ARG A 83 6.94 10.16 14.76
C ARG A 83 7.26 9.87 16.23
N ARG A 84 7.62 8.62 16.54
CA ARG A 84 8.05 8.22 17.88
C ARG A 84 9.26 9.00 18.36
N LEU A 85 10.26 9.22 17.49
CA LEU A 85 11.42 10.06 17.78
C LEU A 85 10.99 11.49 18.17
N SER A 86 10.11 12.12 17.39
CA SER A 86 9.60 13.46 17.69
C SER A 86 8.84 13.55 19.01
N GLU A 87 8.05 12.53 19.35
CA GLU A 87 7.33 12.45 20.62
C GLU A 87 8.30 12.33 21.81
N ILE A 88 9.30 11.47 21.71
CA ILE A 88 10.34 11.28 22.73
C ILE A 88 11.16 12.57 22.91
N GLU A 89 11.55 13.24 21.82
CA GLU A 89 12.29 14.51 21.87
C GLU A 89 11.50 15.60 22.62
N LYS A 90 10.18 15.67 22.41
CA LYS A 90 9.29 16.59 23.15
C LYS A 90 9.22 16.24 24.63
N GLU A 91 9.15 14.96 24.99
CA GLU A 91 9.17 14.53 26.39
C GLU A 91 10.48 14.86 27.10
N ILE A 92 11.61 14.58 26.46
CA ILE A 92 12.95 14.94 27.00
C ILE A 92 13.05 16.45 27.21
N GLY A 93 12.53 17.25 26.28
CA GLY A 93 12.51 18.71 26.41
C GLY A 93 11.68 19.23 27.59
N ARG A 94 10.63 18.50 28.02
CA ARG A 94 9.80 18.85 29.19
C ARG A 94 10.43 18.45 30.52
N LEU A 95 11.43 17.57 30.49
CA LEU A 95 12.16 17.08 31.67
C LEU A 95 13.41 17.92 31.98
N LYS A 96 13.77 18.88 31.14
CA LYS A 96 14.84 19.86 31.34
C LYS A 96 14.27 21.18 31.85
#